data_AF-A0A0G0SL70-F1
#
_entry.id   AF-A0A0G0SL70-F1
#
_cell.length_a   1.000
_cell.length_b   1.000
_cell.length_c   1.000
_cell.angle_alpha   90.00
_cell.angle_beta   90.00
_cell.angle_gamma   90.00
#
_symmetry.space_group_name_H-M   'P 1'
#
loop_
_entity.id
_entity.type
_entity.pdbx_description
1 polymer ?
#
loop_
_entity_poly.entity_id
_entity_poly.type
_entity_poly.pdbx_seq_one_letter_code
_entity_poly.pdbx_strand_id
1 'polypeptide(L)'
;MFYYPKLYFRDLWISVPLLGVILIQIFLWVYLIFNIHSDAGQIFLHYNIIFGVDLVGDWWRIYFIPLAGVVVILLNYFFSLMLYSVDKFLARLMSGWVLFFHLFLMIGIILLVRLNA
;
A
#
# COMPACT_ATOMS: atom_id res chain seq x y z
N MET A 1 -13.12 -18.84 15.10
CA MET A 1 -14.18 -18.25 15.94
C MET A 1 -13.95 -16.74 15.93
N PHE A 2 -14.77 -15.96 15.20
CA PHE A 2 -14.54 -14.53 15.06
C PHE A 2 -14.68 -13.84 16.43
N TYR A 3 -13.56 -13.37 16.96
CA TYR A 3 -13.53 -12.55 18.16
C TYR A 3 -14.24 -11.22 17.89
N TYR A 4 -14.85 -10.63 18.92
CA TYR A 4 -15.62 -9.39 18.80
C TYR A 4 -14.82 -8.30 18.05
N PRO A 5 -15.20 -7.92 16.80
CA PRO A 5 -14.43 -6.98 15.98
C PRO A 5 -14.25 -5.62 16.65
N LYS A 6 -15.23 -5.23 17.48
CA LYS A 6 -15.19 -4.02 18.29
C LYS A 6 -13.97 -3.96 19.22
N LEU A 7 -13.49 -5.09 19.73
CA LEU A 7 -12.33 -5.12 20.62
C LEU A 7 -11.01 -5.11 19.83
N TYR A 8 -10.99 -5.66 18.61
CA TYR A 8 -9.85 -5.62 17.70
C TYR A 8 -9.51 -4.17 17.31
N PHE A 9 -10.50 -3.40 16.87
CA PHE A 9 -10.29 -2.00 16.46
C PHE A 9 -10.05 -1.03 17.63
N ARG A 10 -10.27 -1.44 18.88
CA ARG A 10 -9.91 -0.64 20.06
C ARG A 10 -8.44 -0.82 20.47
N ASP A 11 -7.75 -1.83 19.95
CA ASP A 11 -6.33 -1.99 20.20
C ASP A 11 -5.54 -0.93 19.41
N LEU A 12 -4.81 -0.08 20.14
CA LEU A 12 -4.01 1.00 19.56
C LEU A 12 -2.91 0.47 18.64
N TRP A 13 -2.34 -0.70 18.95
CA TRP A 13 -1.27 -1.31 18.16
C TRP A 13 -1.75 -1.84 16.80
N ILE A 14 -3.07 -1.91 16.58
CA ILE A 14 -3.69 -2.34 15.33
C ILE A 14 -4.31 -1.16 14.60
N SER A 15 -5.02 -0.31 15.34
CA SER A 15 -5.76 0.85 14.80
C SER A 15 -4.84 1.99 14.36
N VAL A 16 -3.72 2.24 15.07
CA VAL A 16 -2.76 3.27 14.65
C VAL A 16 -2.07 2.90 13.34
N PRO A 17 -1.52 1.67 13.14
CA PRO A 17 -1.01 1.27 11.84
C PRO A 17 -2.08 1.27 10.75
N LEU A 18 -3.32 0.90 11.06
CA LEU A 18 -4.41 0.90 10.07
C LEU A 18 -4.68 2.31 9.56
N LEU A 19 -4.77 3.28 10.48
CA LEU A 19 -4.96 4.68 10.12
C LEU A 19 -3.79 5.19 9.28
N GLY A 20 -2.54 4.88 9.68
CA GLY A 20 -1.34 5.27 8.93
C GLY A 20 -1.34 4.71 7.50
N VAL A 21 -1.71 3.44 7.34
CA VAL A 21 -1.81 2.77 6.04
C VAL A 21 -2.92 3.38 5.17
N ILE A 22 -4.07 3.71 5.75
CA ILE A 22 -5.16 4.39 5.02
C ILE A 22 -4.70 5.77 4.54
N LEU A 23 -4.00 6.54 5.40
CA LEU A 23 -3.46 7.85 5.02
C LEU A 23 -2.42 7.73 3.90
N ILE A 24 -1.52 6.74 3.98
CA ILE A 24 -0.57 6.45 2.90
C ILE A 24 -1.33 6.10 1.63
N GLN A 25 -2.38 5.28 1.69
CA GLN A 25 -3.15 4.94 0.49
C GLN A 25 -3.81 6.16 -0.14
N ILE A 26 -4.44 7.02 0.65
CA ILE A 26 -5.02 8.28 0.16
C ILE A 26 -3.92 9.11 -0.50
N PHE A 27 -2.76 9.25 0.15
CA PHE A 27 -1.61 9.96 -0.41
C PHE A 27 -1.18 9.37 -1.76
N LEU A 28 -1.09 8.05 -1.90
CA LEU A 28 -0.66 7.40 -3.13
C LEU A 28 -1.59 7.68 -4.31
N TRP A 29 -2.90 7.58 -4.09
CA TRP A 29 -3.89 7.90 -5.13
C TRP A 29 -3.83 9.37 -5.51
N VAL A 30 -3.85 10.26 -4.51
CA VAL A 30 -3.81 11.71 -4.71
C VAL A 30 -2.53 12.12 -5.45
N TYR A 31 -1.38 11.60 -5.01
CA TYR A 31 -0.08 11.91 -5.59
C TYR A 31 0.02 11.48 -7.05
N LEU A 32 -0.50 10.29 -7.40
CA LEU A 32 -0.54 9.84 -8.79
C LEU A 32 -1.44 10.72 -9.66
N ILE A 33 -2.65 11.04 -9.19
CA ILE A 33 -3.61 11.87 -9.94
C ILE A 33 -3.04 13.26 -10.25
N PHE A 34 -2.29 13.86 -9.32
CA PHE A 34 -1.72 15.21 -9.52
C PHE A 34 -0.46 15.25 -10.39
N ASN A 35 0.30 14.15 -10.49
CA ASN A 35 1.57 14.15 -11.21
C ASN A 35 1.50 13.45 -12.57
N ILE A 36 0.69 12.40 -12.71
CA ILE A 36 0.59 11.62 -13.94
C ILE A 36 -0.67 12.03 -14.70
N HIS A 37 -0.49 12.78 -15.78
CA HIS A 37 -1.56 13.28 -16.63
C HIS A 37 -1.85 12.33 -17.80
N SER A 38 -3.12 12.26 -18.20
CA SER A 38 -3.60 11.36 -19.26
C SER A 38 -3.02 11.64 -20.66
N ASP A 39 -2.48 12.84 -20.88
CA ASP A 39 -1.81 13.23 -22.13
C ASP A 39 -0.36 12.74 -22.24
N ALA A 40 0.21 12.21 -21.14
CA ALA A 40 1.53 11.59 -21.14
C ALA A 40 1.42 10.19 -21.76
N GLY A 41 1.51 10.08 -23.09
CA GLY A 41 1.30 8.86 -23.86
C GLY A 41 1.82 7.57 -23.20
N GLN A 42 3.09 7.24 -23.41
CA GLN A 42 3.75 6.10 -22.77
C GLN A 42 4.61 6.57 -21.60
N ILE A 43 4.44 5.95 -20.44
CA ILE A 43 5.22 6.24 -19.22
C ILE A 43 6.07 5.04 -18.81
N PHE A 44 7.14 5.32 -18.08
CA PHE A 44 8.00 4.32 -17.44
C PHE A 44 7.28 3.73 -16.22
N LEU A 45 6.99 2.44 -16.28
CA LEU A 45 6.28 1.71 -15.22
C LEU A 45 7.23 0.94 -14.30
N HIS A 46 8.42 0.59 -14.81
CA HIS A 46 9.44 -0.10 -14.03
C HIS A 46 10.84 0.37 -14.46
N TYR A 47 11.72 0.42 -13.47
CA TYR A 47 13.11 0.80 -13.63
C TYR A 47 14.00 -0.15 -12.82
N ASN A 48 15.01 -0.69 -13.48
CA ASN A 48 16.03 -1.53 -12.90
C ASN A 48 17.38 -0.79 -12.92
N ILE A 49 18.14 -0.86 -11.82
CA ILE A 49 19.45 -0.20 -11.72
C ILE A 49 20.45 -0.77 -12.75
N ILE A 50 20.32 -2.03 -13.14
CA ILE A 50 21.21 -2.74 -14.08
C ILE A 50 20.78 -2.49 -15.53
N PHE A 51 19.48 -2.57 -15.83
CA PHE A 51 18.96 -2.56 -17.20
C PHE A 51 18.33 -1.22 -17.62
N GLY A 52 18.18 -0.27 -16.69
CA GLY A 52 17.46 0.97 -16.91
C GLY A 52 15.94 0.75 -16.94
N VAL A 53 15.25 1.45 -17.84
CA VAL A 53 13.80 1.25 -18.06
C VAL A 53 13.59 -0.06 -18.80
N ASP A 54 12.90 -1.01 -18.16
CA ASP A 54 12.56 -2.32 -18.71
C ASP A 54 11.05 -2.51 -18.95
N LEU A 55 10.20 -1.60 -18.42
CA LEU A 55 8.77 -1.60 -18.69
C LEU A 55 8.25 -0.20 -18.99
N VAL A 56 7.67 -0.06 -20.18
CA VAL A 56 6.95 1.14 -20.65
C VAL A 56 5.52 0.75 -20.95
N GLY A 57 4.55 1.59 -20.58
CA GLY A 57 3.16 1.33 -20.89
C GLY A 57 2.25 2.52 -20.68
N ASP A 58 0.95 2.26 -20.78
CA ASP A 58 -0.07 3.29 -20.64
C ASP A 58 -0.09 3.89 -19.23
N TRP A 59 -0.33 5.20 -19.14
CA TRP A 59 -0.35 5.96 -17.88
C TRP A 59 -1.24 5.33 -16.79
N TRP A 60 -2.37 4.75 -17.18
CA TRP A 60 -3.34 4.19 -16.23
C TRP A 60 -2.82 2.93 -15.52
N ARG A 61 -1.79 2.25 -16.04
CA ARG A 61 -1.23 1.04 -15.43
C ARG A 61 -0.50 1.33 -14.11
N ILE A 62 -0.05 2.56 -13.88
CA ILE A 62 0.61 2.93 -12.62
C ILE A 62 -0.35 2.81 -11.41
N TYR A 63 -1.66 2.94 -11.64
CA TYR A 63 -2.69 2.78 -10.61
C TYR A 63 -2.88 1.34 -10.14
N PHE A 64 -2.29 0.34 -10.81
CA PHE A 64 -2.25 -1.01 -10.28
C PHE A 64 -1.42 -1.14 -9.01
N ILE A 65 -0.42 -0.27 -8.82
CA ILE A 65 0.42 -0.28 -7.62
C ILE A 65 -0.40 0.07 -6.36
N PRO A 66 -1.11 1.21 -6.28
CA PRO A 66 -1.96 1.48 -5.11
C PRO A 66 -3.15 0.52 -5.02
N LEU A 67 -3.67 -0.01 -6.13
CA LEU A 67 -4.72 -1.04 -6.09
C LEU A 67 -4.22 -2.32 -5.40
N ALA A 68 -3.02 -2.79 -5.74
CA ALA A 68 -2.38 -3.92 -5.07
C ALA A 68 -2.16 -3.63 -3.58
N GLY A 69 -1.81 -2.38 -3.24
CA GLY A 69 -1.77 -1.90 -1.85
C GLY A 69 -3.09 -2.16 -1.11
N VAL A 70 -4.24 -1.77 -1.67
CA VAL A 70 -5.57 -2.05 -1.08
C VAL A 70 -5.77 -3.54 -0.82
N VAL A 71 -5.44 -4.39 -1.79
CA VAL A 71 -5.59 -5.84 -1.66
C VAL A 71 -4.72 -6.38 -0.50
N VAL A 72 -3.49 -5.91 -0.39
CA VAL A 72 -2.59 -6.28 0.72
C VAL A 72 -3.18 -5.85 2.07
N ILE A 73 -3.76 -4.65 2.18
CA ILE A 73 -4.44 -4.20 3.41
C ILE A 73 -5.57 -5.15 3.77
N LEU A 74 -6.48 -5.40 2.83
CA LEU A 74 -7.68 -6.20 3.05
C LEU A 74 -7.32 -7.61 3.50
N LEU A 75 -6.43 -8.29 2.77
CA LEU A 75 -6.01 -9.64 3.11
C LEU A 75 -5.29 -9.69 4.46
N ASN A 76 -4.35 -8.77 4.70
CA ASN A 76 -3.53 -8.82 5.89
C ASN A 76 -4.34 -8.47 7.16
N TYR A 77 -5.21 -7.46 7.10
CA TYR A 77 -6.11 -7.14 8.21
C TYR A 77 -7.20 -8.20 8.42
N PHE A 78 -7.65 -8.89 7.37
CA PHE A 78 -8.55 -10.03 7.49
C PHE A 78 -7.88 -11.17 8.28
N PHE A 79 -6.65 -11.55 7.92
CA PHE A 79 -5.90 -12.58 8.65
C PHE A 79 -5.54 -12.15 10.07
N SER A 80 -5.13 -10.89 10.26
CA SER A 80 -4.87 -10.32 11.58
C SER A 80 -6.09 -10.40 12.50
N LEU A 81 -7.30 -10.10 11.97
CA LEU A 81 -8.55 -10.23 12.73
C LEU A 81 -8.83 -11.68 13.15
N MET A 82 -8.59 -12.65 12.27
CA MET A 82 -8.75 -14.08 12.58
C MET A 82 -7.76 -14.53 13.67
N LEU A 83 -6.50 -14.09 13.57
CA LEU A 83 -5.43 -14.45 14.49
C LEU A 83 -5.49 -13.73 15.83
N TYR A 84 -6.14 -12.56 15.93
CA TYR A 84 -6.23 -11.79 17.17
C TYR A 84 -6.88 -12.57 18.32
N SER A 85 -7.76 -13.52 17.99
CA SER A 85 -8.39 -14.42 18.96
C SER A 85 -7.44 -15.48 19.53
N VAL A 86 -6.41 -15.86 18.77
CA VAL A 86 -5.45 -16.91 19.07
C VAL A 86 -4.17 -16.31 19.67
N ASP A 87 -3.59 -15.32 19.00
CA ASP A 87 -2.38 -14.63 19.39
C ASP A 87 -2.46 -13.13 19.04
N LYS A 88 -2.60 -12.30 20.08
CA LYS A 88 -2.65 -10.85 19.94
C LYS A 88 -1.32 -10.25 19.49
N PHE A 89 -0.19 -10.85 19.89
CA PHE A 89 1.12 -10.35 19.50
C PHE A 89 1.31 -10.52 17.99
N LEU A 90 0.99 -11.69 17.45
CA LEU A 90 1.09 -11.95 16.02
C LEU A 90 0.16 -11.04 15.20
N ALA A 91 -1.08 -10.83 15.64
CA ALA A 91 -2.01 -9.89 14.98
C ALA A 91 -1.48 -8.44 14.96
N ARG A 92 -0.90 -7.97 16.07
CA ARG A 92 -0.26 -6.63 16.14
C ARG A 92 0.96 -6.52 15.24
N LEU A 93 1.78 -7.58 15.20
CA LEU A 93 2.95 -7.65 14.31
C LEU A 93 2.52 -7.58 12.84
N MET A 94 1.46 -8.29 12.47
CA MET A 94 0.88 -8.23 11.12
C MET A 94 0.43 -6.81 10.75
N SER A 95 -0.29 -6.11 11.62
CA SER A 95 -0.67 -4.71 11.38
C SER A 95 0.55 -3.77 11.22
N GLY A 96 1.59 -3.96 12.03
CA GLY A 96 2.83 -3.19 11.90
C GLY A 96 3.56 -3.48 10.59
N TRP A 97 3.58 -4.74 10.16
CA TRP A 97 4.21 -5.15 8.90
C TRP A 97 3.52 -4.56 7.68
N VAL A 98 2.18 -4.46 7.69
CA VAL A 98 1.44 -3.79 6.61
C VAL A 98 1.84 -2.33 6.48
N LEU A 99 1.97 -1.62 7.60
CA LEU A 99 2.44 -0.23 7.59
C LEU A 99 3.84 -0.11 7.01
N PHE A 100 4.76 -0.97 7.46
CA PHE A 100 6.12 -1.01 6.94
C PHE A 100 6.14 -1.25 5.43
N PHE A 101 5.38 -2.23 4.93
CA PHE A 101 5.25 -2.50 3.49
C PHE A 101 4.71 -1.28 2.71
N HIS A 102 3.71 -0.58 3.24
CA HIS A 102 3.14 0.61 2.58
C HIS A 102 4.13 1.78 2.52
N LEU A 103 5.05 1.90 3.48
CA LEU A 103 6.13 2.90 3.38
C LEU A 103 7.05 2.64 2.19
N PHE A 104 7.40 1.37 1.91
CA PHE A 104 8.19 1.03 0.71
C PHE A 104 7.41 1.26 -0.57
N LEU A 105 6.12 0.93 -0.58
CA LEU A 105 5.25 1.17 -1.73
C LEU A 105 5.16 2.68 -2.02
N MET A 106 5.05 3.50 -0.98
CA MET A 106 5.09 4.97 -1.08
C MET A 106 6.41 5.47 -1.67
N ILE A 107 7.54 5.00 -1.18
CA ILE A 107 8.86 5.35 -1.72
C ILE A 107 8.95 4.96 -3.20
N GLY A 108 8.50 3.76 -3.57
CA GLY A 108 8.48 3.28 -4.95
C GLY A 108 7.67 4.18 -5.88
N ILE A 109 6.46 4.58 -5.48
CA ILE A 109 5.63 5.50 -6.27
C ILE A 109 6.27 6.88 -6.40
N ILE A 110 6.87 7.42 -5.32
CA ILE A 110 7.56 8.71 -5.37
C ILE A 110 8.71 8.67 -6.39
N LEU A 111 9.51 7.60 -6.39
CA LEU A 111 10.60 7.43 -7.35
C LEU A 111 10.09 7.28 -8.78
N LEU A 112 9.04 6.49 -9.01
CA LEU A 112 8.44 6.31 -10.33
C LEU A 112 7.86 7.61 -10.89
N VAL A 113 7.19 8.40 -10.05
CA VAL A 113 6.67 9.70 -10.47
C VAL A 113 7.80 10.65 -10.85
N ARG A 114 8.87 10.72 -10.04
CA ARG A 114 10.06 11.53 -10.35
C ARG A 114 10.83 11.09 -11.59
N LEU A 115 10.64 9.85 -12.02
CA LEU A 115 11.23 9.35 -13.27
C LEU A 115 10.43 9.81 -14.51
N ASN A 116 9.14 10.10 -14.34
CA ASN A 116 8.20 10.41 -15.42
C ASN A 116 7.78 11.89 -15.50
N ALA A 117 8.10 12.69 -14.47
CA ALA A 117 7.80 14.12 -14.37
C ALA A 117 9.09 14.94 -14.36
#